data_AF-A0A285ECB9-F1
#
_entry.id   AF-A0A285ECB9-F1
#
_cell.length_a   1.000
_cell.length_b   1.000
_cell.length_c   1.000
_cell.angle_alpha   90.00
_cell.angle_beta   90.00
_cell.angle_gamma   90.00
#
_symmetry.space_group_name_H-M   'P 1'
#
loop_
_entity.id
_entity.type
_entity.pdbx_description
1 polymer ?
#
loop_
_entity_poly.entity_id
_entity_poly.type
_entity_poly.pdbx_seq_one_letter_code
_entity_poly.pdbx_strand_id
1 'polypeptide(L)'
;MHFAHDNLEMWYGTPDAPAPDGTTEQRRGVSITVGVRPANPSNTVSVRYRVDGQGVVTAPARLEAHDLRGNTQYFRATFPVFWSGETVEYLPVVWCGGRRAPDPATASTFPSSFRLSTTSAFPPASRAPETDGAARAVFPARLEHLVHVTVLLAGEPEVIGETPAGFLVNWYPVSGALDGPAFHASVIPGGEHQTIVRPDGIGVLSASVSTRTRDGVLIALRHSGTVDYGEDWARRLGSGGWPSALPVRTHIRLLTSAVEYQWLNRLHCLSVGEVRPHADLYSYDMYAVR
;
A
#
# COMPACT_ATOMS: atom_id res chain seq x y z
N MET A 1 -1.48 -29.32 12.95
CA MET A 1 -0.40 -29.76 12.04
C MET A 1 0.88 -29.94 12.82
N HIS A 2 1.68 -30.97 12.49
CA HIS A 2 2.97 -31.25 13.16
C HIS A 2 4.00 -31.66 12.09
N PHE A 3 5.18 -31.04 12.13
CA PHE A 3 6.28 -31.30 11.21
C PHE A 3 7.57 -31.52 11.99
N ALA A 4 8.39 -32.46 11.52
CA ALA A 4 9.69 -32.74 12.11
C ALA A 4 10.73 -32.90 10.99
N HIS A 5 11.84 -32.19 11.10
CA HIS A 5 12.98 -32.32 10.19
C HIS A 5 14.27 -31.92 10.92
N ASP A 6 15.39 -32.62 10.68
CA ASP A 6 16.69 -32.34 11.30
C ASP A 6 16.69 -32.18 12.84
N ASN A 7 15.94 -33.04 13.55
CA ASN A 7 15.76 -32.97 15.01
C ASN A 7 15.19 -31.61 15.48
N LEU A 8 14.40 -30.97 14.63
CA LEU A 8 13.61 -29.77 14.91
C LEU A 8 12.15 -30.11 14.63
N GLU A 9 11.33 -30.00 15.67
CA GLU A 9 9.90 -30.23 15.63
C GLU A 9 9.18 -28.89 15.69
N MET A 10 8.10 -28.78 14.93
CA MET A 10 7.19 -27.64 14.99
C MET A 10 5.75 -28.09 14.85
N TRP A 11 4.85 -27.36 15.54
CA TRP A 11 3.42 -27.60 15.44
C TRP A 11 2.62 -26.31 15.56
N TYR A 12 1.40 -26.36 15.04
CA TYR A 12 0.41 -25.29 15.11
C TYR A 12 -0.99 -25.87 14.84
N GLY A 13 -2.03 -25.11 15.14
CA GLY A 13 -3.42 -25.57 15.10
C GLY A 13 -3.76 -26.54 16.24
N THR A 14 -3.08 -26.40 17.37
CA THR A 14 -3.38 -27.13 18.62
C THR A 14 -3.82 -26.14 19.71
N PRO A 15 -4.43 -26.57 20.82
CA PRO A 15 -4.89 -25.66 21.87
C PRO A 15 -3.80 -24.76 22.47
N ASP A 16 -2.56 -25.25 22.53
CA ASP A 16 -1.36 -24.54 23.01
C ASP A 16 -0.66 -23.71 21.91
N ALA A 17 -0.94 -23.99 20.64
CA ALA A 17 -0.37 -23.30 19.49
C ALA A 17 -1.48 -23.01 18.45
N PRO A 18 -2.41 -22.07 18.74
CA PRO A 18 -3.58 -21.81 17.90
C PRO A 18 -3.21 -21.27 16.52
N ALA A 19 -4.00 -21.63 15.51
CA ALA A 19 -3.83 -21.19 14.12
C ALA A 19 -5.19 -21.15 13.38
N PRO A 20 -5.35 -20.30 12.36
CA PRO A 20 -6.56 -20.28 11.51
C PRO A 20 -6.73 -21.57 10.71
N ASP A 21 -7.93 -22.16 10.69
CA ASP A 21 -8.16 -23.54 10.25
C ASP A 21 -9.27 -23.69 9.18
N GLY A 22 -9.14 -23.02 8.04
CA GLY A 22 -10.11 -23.10 6.94
C GLY A 22 -11.40 -22.32 7.21
N THR A 23 -11.52 -21.74 8.40
CA THR A 23 -12.59 -20.86 8.84
C THR A 23 -12.48 -19.47 8.19
N THR A 24 -13.56 -18.70 8.26
CA THR A 24 -13.57 -17.32 7.77
C THR A 24 -13.03 -16.41 8.85
N GLU A 25 -11.91 -15.76 8.54
CA GLU A 25 -11.20 -14.83 9.42
C GLU A 25 -11.50 -13.38 9.07
N GLN A 26 -11.29 -12.49 10.03
CA GLN A 26 -11.32 -11.05 9.78
C GLN A 26 -10.10 -10.66 8.93
N ARG A 27 -10.21 -9.58 8.15
CA ARG A 27 -9.09 -9.09 7.33
C ARG A 27 -7.94 -8.49 8.14
N ARG A 28 -8.07 -8.36 9.46
CA ARG A 28 -7.05 -7.80 10.37
C ARG A 28 -6.95 -8.64 11.63
N GLY A 29 -5.75 -8.70 12.22
CA GLY A 29 -5.54 -9.29 13.54
C GLY A 29 -5.46 -10.81 13.54
N VAL A 30 -5.47 -11.43 12.36
CA VAL A 30 -5.24 -12.86 12.21
C VAL A 30 -3.83 -13.18 12.67
N SER A 31 -3.70 -14.18 13.54
CA SER A 31 -2.41 -14.59 14.08
C SER A 31 -2.31 -16.09 14.16
N ILE A 32 -1.08 -16.57 14.18
CA ILE A 32 -0.73 -17.96 14.39
C ILE A 32 0.36 -18.05 15.45
N THR A 33 0.21 -19.02 16.35
CA THR A 33 1.24 -19.42 17.30
C THR A 33 1.83 -20.75 16.87
N VAL A 34 3.15 -20.85 16.89
CA VAL A 34 3.92 -22.01 16.46
C VAL A 34 4.75 -22.50 17.63
N GLY A 35 4.48 -23.71 18.08
CA GLY A 35 5.32 -24.42 19.04
C GLY A 35 6.55 -24.98 18.34
N VAL A 36 7.71 -24.86 18.98
CA VAL A 36 9.01 -25.32 18.47
C VAL A 36 9.75 -26.08 19.56
N ARG A 37 10.27 -27.25 19.20
CA ARG A 37 11.07 -28.10 20.09
C ARG A 37 12.28 -28.67 19.33
N PRO A 38 13.49 -28.72 19.92
CA PRO A 38 13.85 -28.21 21.25
C PRO A 38 13.90 -26.68 21.31
N ALA A 39 13.76 -26.13 22.52
CA ALA A 39 14.01 -24.72 22.76
C ALA A 39 15.49 -24.39 22.50
N ASN A 40 15.74 -23.34 21.73
CA ASN A 40 17.07 -22.88 21.41
C ASN A 40 17.05 -21.36 21.18
N PRO A 41 18.03 -20.59 21.71
CA PRO A 41 18.12 -19.16 21.43
C PRO A 41 18.25 -18.81 19.94
N SER A 42 18.71 -19.75 19.12
CA SER A 42 18.87 -19.58 17.66
C SER A 42 17.59 -19.91 16.87
N ASN A 43 16.53 -20.36 17.54
CA ASN A 43 15.26 -20.63 16.89
C ASN A 43 14.66 -19.34 16.35
N THR A 44 14.43 -19.30 15.05
CA THR A 44 13.73 -18.20 14.36
C THR A 44 12.54 -18.79 13.62
N VAL A 45 11.37 -18.18 13.74
CA VAL A 45 10.15 -18.64 13.09
C VAL A 45 9.61 -17.56 12.16
N SER A 46 9.19 -17.99 10.98
CA SER A 46 8.54 -17.13 10.01
C SER A 46 7.36 -17.86 9.38
N VAL A 47 6.32 -17.14 8.99
CA VAL A 47 5.14 -17.72 8.36
C VAL A 47 5.13 -17.28 6.91
N ARG A 48 5.32 -18.24 6.01
CA ARG A 48 5.17 -18.01 4.58
C ARG A 48 3.70 -18.10 4.25
N TYR A 49 3.19 -17.16 3.47
CA TYR A 49 1.81 -17.19 3.02
C TYR A 49 1.66 -16.59 1.62
N ARG A 50 0.55 -16.92 0.97
CA ARG A 50 0.13 -16.37 -0.32
C ARG A 50 -1.37 -16.11 -0.29
N VAL A 51 -1.81 -15.10 -1.03
CA VAL A 51 -3.23 -14.72 -1.13
C VAL A 51 -3.70 -15.07 -2.53
N ASP A 52 -4.75 -15.87 -2.64
CA ASP A 52 -5.32 -16.38 -3.90
C ASP A 52 -4.27 -17.01 -4.84
N GLY A 53 -3.31 -17.74 -4.25
CA GLY A 53 -2.21 -18.36 -4.97
C GLY A 53 -1.14 -17.39 -5.51
N GLN A 54 -1.28 -16.08 -5.29
CA GLN A 54 -0.41 -15.04 -5.85
C GLN A 54 0.72 -14.66 -4.89
N GLY A 55 1.97 -14.83 -5.35
CA GLY A 55 3.18 -14.40 -4.65
C GLY A 55 3.40 -15.10 -3.30
N VAL A 56 4.64 -15.22 -2.84
CA VAL A 56 4.91 -15.73 -1.48
C VAL A 56 5.49 -14.60 -0.65
N VAL A 57 4.78 -14.26 0.43
CA VAL A 57 5.19 -13.26 1.42
C VAL A 57 5.52 -13.98 2.72
N THR A 58 6.35 -13.36 3.55
CA THR A 58 6.76 -13.93 4.83
C THR A 58 6.42 -12.96 5.96
N ALA A 59 5.70 -13.42 6.98
CA ALA A 59 5.46 -12.69 8.22
C ALA A 59 6.42 -13.19 9.31
N PRO A 60 7.19 -12.32 9.99
CA PRO A 60 8.06 -12.76 11.08
C PRO A 60 7.24 -13.14 12.32
N ALA A 61 7.65 -14.20 13.01
CA ALA A 61 7.09 -14.57 14.31
C ALA A 61 8.05 -14.14 15.43
N ARG A 62 7.49 -13.61 16.53
CA ARG A 62 8.25 -13.23 17.72
C ARG A 62 8.09 -14.30 18.79
N LEU A 63 9.14 -14.54 19.58
CA LEU A 63 9.04 -15.40 20.75
C LEU A 63 7.99 -14.82 21.72
N GLU A 64 6.96 -15.59 22.01
CA GLU A 64 5.85 -15.21 22.88
C GLU A 64 5.97 -15.87 24.26
N ALA A 65 6.34 -17.15 24.29
CA ALA A 65 6.50 -17.90 25.54
C ALA A 65 7.58 -18.96 25.44
N HIS A 66 8.08 -19.38 26.61
CA HIS A 66 9.08 -20.43 26.73
C HIS A 66 8.71 -21.35 27.89
N ASP A 67 8.39 -22.60 27.59
CA ASP A 67 8.24 -23.66 28.59
C ASP A 67 9.58 -24.37 28.79
N LEU A 68 10.27 -23.97 29.86
CA LEU A 68 11.56 -24.53 30.24
C LEU A 68 11.48 -26.01 30.64
N ARG A 69 10.33 -26.49 31.12
CA ARG A 69 10.16 -27.90 31.55
C ARG A 69 9.88 -28.81 30.36
N GLY A 70 9.06 -28.34 29.43
CA GLY A 70 8.73 -29.04 28.18
C GLY A 70 9.80 -28.91 27.08
N ASN A 71 10.82 -28.07 27.29
CA ASN A 71 11.84 -27.72 26.30
C ASN A 71 11.24 -27.16 25.00
N THR A 72 10.24 -26.28 25.15
CA THR A 72 9.43 -25.77 24.04
C THR A 72 9.40 -24.25 24.03
N GLN A 73 9.57 -23.65 22.85
CA GLN A 73 9.33 -22.22 22.63
C GLN A 73 8.09 -22.01 21.76
N TYR A 74 7.31 -20.99 22.07
CA TYR A 74 6.15 -20.59 21.30
C TYR A 74 6.43 -19.26 20.62
N PHE A 75 6.24 -19.23 19.31
CA PHE A 75 6.45 -18.05 18.47
C PHE A 75 5.13 -17.61 17.87
N ARG A 76 4.79 -16.33 17.99
CA ARG A 76 3.57 -15.77 17.43
C ARG A 76 3.87 -14.85 16.26
N ALA A 77 3.25 -15.13 15.12
CA ALA A 77 3.20 -14.25 13.96
C ALA A 77 1.79 -13.66 13.83
N THR A 78 1.74 -12.37 13.49
CA THR A 78 0.49 -11.70 13.11
C THR A 78 0.57 -11.41 11.62
N PHE A 79 -0.43 -11.84 10.86
CA PHE A 79 -0.53 -11.51 9.45
C PHE A 79 -0.83 -10.00 9.28
N PRO A 80 -0.41 -9.37 8.17
CA PRO A 80 -0.78 -7.99 7.91
C PRO A 80 -2.29 -7.85 7.66
N VAL A 81 -2.75 -6.61 7.48
CA VAL A 81 -4.12 -6.37 7.04
C VAL A 81 -4.27 -6.83 5.59
N PHE A 82 -5.24 -7.71 5.33
CA PHE A 82 -5.53 -8.23 4.00
C PHE A 82 -6.54 -7.35 3.27
N TRP A 83 -6.04 -6.37 2.52
CA TRP A 83 -6.85 -5.41 1.75
C TRP A 83 -7.60 -6.01 0.57
N SER A 84 -7.09 -7.12 0.02
CA SER A 84 -7.65 -7.80 -1.15
C SER A 84 -7.55 -9.31 -1.00
N GLY A 85 -8.30 -10.01 -1.84
CA GLY A 85 -8.28 -11.46 -1.96
C GLY A 85 -9.23 -12.19 -1.02
N GLU A 86 -9.38 -13.50 -1.27
CA GLU A 86 -10.40 -14.35 -0.66
C GLU A 86 -9.81 -15.46 0.20
N THR A 87 -8.71 -16.07 -0.24
CA THR A 87 -8.12 -17.24 0.41
C THR A 87 -6.66 -16.98 0.72
N VAL A 88 -6.27 -17.20 1.97
CA VAL A 88 -4.86 -17.14 2.39
C VAL A 88 -4.38 -18.56 2.62
N GLU A 89 -3.35 -18.97 1.91
CA GLU A 89 -2.66 -20.24 2.12
C GLU A 89 -1.33 -19.96 2.81
N TYR A 90 -0.98 -20.73 3.84
CA TYR A 90 0.16 -20.43 4.71
C TYR A 90 0.87 -21.69 5.21
N LEU A 91 2.12 -21.49 5.65
CA LEU A 91 2.95 -22.48 6.31
C LEU A 91 4.06 -21.81 7.15
N PRO A 92 4.16 -22.11 8.45
CA PRO A 92 5.32 -21.71 9.23
C PRO A 92 6.58 -22.49 8.87
N VAL A 93 7.71 -21.80 8.95
CA VAL A 93 9.05 -22.35 8.78
C VAL A 93 9.91 -21.91 9.95
N VAL A 94 10.49 -22.89 10.63
CA VAL A 94 11.45 -22.70 11.72
C VAL A 94 12.86 -22.88 11.17
N TRP A 95 13.77 -22.04 11.63
CA TRP A 95 15.21 -22.14 11.41
C TRP A 95 15.95 -22.20 12.75
N CYS A 96 16.96 -23.06 12.83
CA CYS A 96 17.84 -23.15 14.00
C CYS A 96 19.27 -23.47 13.54
N GLY A 97 20.13 -22.45 13.41
CA GLY A 97 21.56 -22.64 13.12
C GLY A 97 21.82 -23.51 11.89
N GLY A 98 21.13 -23.23 10.77
CA GLY A 98 21.26 -23.96 9.50
C GLY A 98 20.27 -25.12 9.31
N ARG A 99 19.67 -25.63 10.39
CA ARG A 99 18.58 -26.62 10.34
C ARG A 99 17.24 -25.92 10.12
N ARG A 100 16.28 -26.63 9.52
CA ARG A 100 14.94 -26.09 9.26
C ARG A 100 13.86 -27.13 9.44
N ALA A 101 12.65 -26.68 9.77
CA ALA A 101 11.44 -27.50 9.69
C ALA A 101 10.28 -26.63 9.16
N PRO A 102 9.45 -27.14 8.23
CA PRO A 102 9.57 -28.42 7.53
C PRO A 102 10.66 -28.40 6.44
N ASP A 103 10.86 -29.54 5.79
CA ASP A 103 11.78 -29.69 4.66
C ASP A 103 11.43 -28.76 3.47
N PRO A 104 12.37 -28.49 2.55
CA PRO A 104 12.14 -27.61 1.38
C PRO A 104 10.97 -28.00 0.49
N ALA A 105 10.72 -29.29 0.26
CA ALA A 105 9.65 -29.74 -0.62
C ALA A 105 8.28 -29.45 0.01
N THR A 106 8.10 -29.83 1.28
CA THR A 106 6.89 -29.51 2.06
C THR A 106 6.69 -28.01 2.20
N ALA A 107 7.77 -27.22 2.27
CA ALA A 107 7.67 -25.77 2.36
C ALA A 107 7.09 -25.09 1.11
N SER A 108 6.95 -25.80 0.00
CA SER A 108 6.37 -25.27 -1.23
C SER A 108 4.86 -25.52 -1.37
N THR A 109 4.26 -26.34 -0.50
CA THR A 109 2.89 -26.86 -0.70
C THR A 109 1.80 -26.13 0.05
N PHE A 110 2.13 -25.20 0.97
CA PHE A 110 1.16 -24.39 1.75
C PHE A 110 -0.06 -25.20 2.26
N PRO A 111 0.15 -26.20 3.14
CA PRO A 111 -0.86 -27.19 3.49
C PRO A 111 -2.00 -26.65 4.39
N SER A 112 -1.98 -25.36 4.75
CA SER A 112 -3.00 -24.74 5.59
C SER A 112 -3.55 -23.51 4.91
N SER A 113 -4.85 -23.27 5.06
CA SER A 113 -5.49 -22.10 4.49
C SER A 113 -6.62 -21.60 5.37
N PHE A 114 -7.03 -20.35 5.17
CA PHE A 114 -8.24 -19.76 5.74
C PHE A 114 -8.86 -18.80 4.74
N ARG A 115 -10.15 -18.49 4.92
CA ARG A 115 -10.87 -17.54 4.07
C ARG A 115 -10.93 -16.17 4.72
N LEU A 116 -10.90 -15.12 3.90
CA LEU A 116 -11.09 -13.75 4.35
C LEU A 116 -12.57 -13.38 4.25
N SER A 117 -13.07 -12.71 5.29
CA SER A 117 -14.42 -12.17 5.30
C SER A 117 -14.65 -11.25 4.08
N THR A 118 -15.77 -11.44 3.38
CA THR A 118 -16.20 -10.61 2.23
C THR A 118 -16.53 -9.18 2.64
N THR A 119 -16.85 -8.97 3.91
CA THR A 119 -16.92 -7.64 4.50
C THR A 119 -15.51 -7.04 4.51
N SER A 120 -15.28 -6.08 3.61
CA SER A 120 -14.26 -5.04 3.80
C SER A 120 -14.64 -4.25 5.05
N ALA A 121 -14.45 -4.87 6.21
CA ALA A 121 -14.55 -4.21 7.48
C ALA A 121 -13.20 -3.54 7.68
N PHE A 122 -13.05 -2.36 7.07
CA PHE A 122 -12.71 -1.24 7.93
C PHE A 122 -13.84 -1.18 8.97
N PRO A 123 -13.63 -1.54 10.25
CA PRO A 123 -14.29 -0.72 11.24
C PRO A 123 -13.74 0.68 10.98
N PRO A 124 -14.57 1.74 10.89
CA PRO A 124 -14.03 3.07 11.15
C PRO A 124 -13.24 2.93 12.46
N ALA A 125 -11.99 3.43 12.46
CA ALA A 125 -11.18 3.49 13.68
C ALA A 125 -12.12 3.82 14.84
N SER A 126 -12.14 2.97 15.88
CA SER A 126 -13.05 3.10 17.03
C SER A 126 -13.37 4.56 17.24
N ARG A 127 -14.59 4.99 16.88
CA ARG A 127 -15.06 6.29 17.33
C ARG A 127 -14.84 6.25 18.83
N ALA A 128 -14.10 7.24 19.33
CA ALA A 128 -14.13 7.57 20.75
C ALA A 128 -15.60 7.50 21.21
N PRO A 129 -15.89 7.05 22.44
CA PRO A 129 -17.25 6.82 22.90
C PRO A 129 -18.14 7.96 22.43
N GLU A 130 -19.19 7.61 21.67
CA GLU A 130 -20.12 8.56 21.08
C GLU A 130 -20.65 9.44 22.21
N THR A 131 -20.02 10.59 22.35
CA THR A 131 -20.57 11.69 23.12
C THR A 131 -21.70 12.18 22.25
N ASP A 132 -22.92 12.03 22.75
CA ASP A 132 -24.14 12.50 22.13
C ASP A 132 -24.01 14.01 21.87
N GLY A 133 -23.62 14.32 20.64
CA GLY A 133 -22.91 15.54 20.29
C GLY A 133 -22.07 15.32 19.05
N ALA A 134 -22.67 14.71 18.02
CA ALA A 134 -22.06 14.65 16.69
C ALA A 134 -21.56 16.06 16.35
N ALA A 135 -20.22 16.20 16.29
CA ALA A 135 -19.58 17.45 15.94
C ALA A 135 -20.10 17.83 14.55
N ARG A 136 -21.11 18.70 14.54
CA ARG A 136 -21.70 19.24 13.33
C ARG A 136 -20.58 20.01 12.66
N ALA A 137 -20.14 19.54 11.49
CA ALA A 137 -19.16 20.25 10.70
C ALA A 137 -19.58 21.72 10.61
N VAL A 138 -18.64 22.63 10.85
CA VAL A 138 -18.93 24.08 10.86
C VAL A 138 -19.63 24.48 9.56
N PHE A 139 -19.24 23.85 8.45
CA PHE A 139 -19.91 23.92 7.16
C PHE A 139 -20.07 22.52 6.54
N PRO A 140 -21.15 22.25 5.79
CA PRO A 140 -21.23 21.05 4.97
C PRO A 140 -20.17 21.09 3.87
N ALA A 141 -19.47 19.97 3.66
CA ALA A 141 -18.48 19.84 2.60
C ALA A 141 -19.02 19.01 1.45
N ARG A 142 -18.82 19.46 0.21
CA ARG A 142 -19.10 18.67 -1.01
C ARG A 142 -17.94 18.77 -2.01
N LEU A 143 -17.82 17.75 -2.86
CA LEU A 143 -16.88 17.71 -3.96
C LEU A 143 -17.62 17.96 -5.27
N GLU A 144 -17.26 19.04 -5.95
CA GLU A 144 -17.76 19.39 -7.29
C GLU A 144 -16.72 18.95 -8.33
N HIS A 145 -17.08 18.01 -9.22
CA HIS A 145 -16.18 17.58 -10.30
C HIS A 145 -15.94 18.72 -11.27
N LEU A 146 -14.67 18.98 -11.58
CA LEU A 146 -14.26 20.03 -12.52
C LEU A 146 -13.84 19.43 -13.86
N VAL A 147 -12.85 18.55 -13.82
CA VAL A 147 -12.20 17.97 -15.00
C VAL A 147 -11.69 16.57 -14.73
N HIS A 148 -11.77 15.73 -15.76
CA HIS A 148 -10.98 14.50 -15.88
C HIS A 148 -9.65 14.84 -16.56
N VAL A 149 -8.56 14.26 -16.07
CA VAL A 149 -7.22 14.57 -16.55
C VAL A 149 -6.50 13.30 -16.94
N THR A 150 -5.91 13.31 -18.14
CA THR A 150 -5.03 12.26 -18.64
C THR A 150 -3.71 12.86 -19.06
N VAL A 151 -2.60 12.31 -18.56
CA VAL A 151 -1.23 12.77 -18.83
C VAL A 151 -0.40 11.59 -19.28
N LEU A 152 0.27 11.74 -20.42
CA LEU A 152 1.31 10.81 -20.86
C LEU A 152 2.65 11.24 -20.25
N LEU A 153 3.33 10.30 -19.63
CA LEU A 153 4.64 10.46 -19.00
C LEU A 153 5.75 10.00 -19.96
N ALA A 154 6.98 10.40 -19.66
CA ALA A 154 8.14 9.79 -20.30
C ALA A 154 8.26 8.32 -19.87
N GLY A 155 8.66 7.45 -20.80
CA GLY A 155 8.67 6.00 -20.61
C GLY A 155 9.53 5.47 -19.47
N GLU A 156 10.55 6.23 -19.06
CA GLU A 156 11.31 5.94 -17.85
C GLU A 156 11.38 7.20 -16.97
N PRO A 157 11.00 7.11 -15.68
CA PRO A 157 11.24 8.22 -14.76
C PRO A 157 12.73 8.36 -14.47
N GLU A 158 13.16 9.58 -14.15
CA GLU A 158 14.52 9.79 -13.65
C GLU A 158 14.56 9.36 -12.18
N VAL A 159 15.31 8.29 -11.92
CA VAL A 159 15.52 7.74 -10.58
C VAL A 159 16.85 8.25 -10.05
N ILE A 160 16.80 9.19 -9.11
CA ILE A 160 18.00 9.74 -8.46
C ILE A 160 18.55 8.74 -7.42
N GLY A 161 17.66 8.02 -6.74
CA GLY A 161 18.04 7.01 -5.75
C GLY A 161 17.73 7.40 -4.31
N GLU A 162 18.30 6.66 -3.36
CA GLU A 162 18.14 6.91 -1.93
C GLU A 162 18.89 8.19 -1.52
N THR A 163 18.20 9.10 -0.84
CA THR A 163 18.76 10.34 -0.29
C THR A 163 18.42 10.44 1.20
N PRO A 164 19.05 11.35 1.97
CA PRO A 164 18.66 11.60 3.36
C PRO A 164 17.19 12.03 3.55
N ALA A 165 16.54 12.54 2.50
CA ALA A 165 15.12 12.92 2.53
C ALA A 165 14.17 11.74 2.21
N GLY A 166 14.70 10.64 1.68
CA GLY A 166 13.94 9.53 1.10
C GLY A 166 14.39 9.24 -0.34
N PHE A 167 13.71 8.32 -0.99
CA PHE A 167 14.07 7.87 -2.33
C PHE A 167 13.44 8.75 -3.40
N LEU A 168 14.28 9.36 -4.22
CA LEU A 168 13.88 10.47 -5.07
C LEU A 168 13.63 10.01 -6.52
N VAL A 169 12.43 10.33 -7.03
CA VAL A 169 11.99 9.99 -8.39
C VAL A 169 11.36 11.22 -9.05
N ASN A 170 11.85 11.56 -10.25
CA ASN A 170 11.29 12.62 -11.09
C ASN A 170 10.51 12.01 -12.26
N TRP A 171 9.28 12.45 -12.43
CA TRP A 171 8.39 12.05 -13.52
C TRP A 171 8.26 13.19 -14.51
N TYR A 172 8.26 12.92 -15.82
CA TYR A 172 8.19 13.97 -16.83
C TYR A 172 6.91 13.86 -17.67
N PRO A 173 5.96 14.80 -17.51
CA PRO A 173 4.83 14.92 -18.43
C PRO A 173 5.28 15.28 -19.85
N VAL A 174 4.89 14.46 -20.82
CA VAL A 174 5.16 14.64 -22.26
C VAL A 174 3.97 15.28 -22.97
N SER A 175 2.75 14.93 -22.57
CA SER A 175 1.52 15.54 -23.06
C SER A 175 0.38 15.26 -22.10
N GLY A 176 -0.76 15.92 -22.28
CA GLY A 176 -1.95 15.61 -21.50
C GLY A 176 -3.12 16.50 -21.84
N ALA A 177 -4.30 16.08 -21.42
CA ALA A 177 -5.55 16.76 -21.61
C ALA A 177 -6.32 16.83 -20.28
N LEU A 178 -6.93 17.98 -20.05
CA LEU A 178 -7.87 18.25 -18.99
C LEU A 178 -9.21 18.49 -19.67
N ASP A 179 -10.17 17.61 -19.45
CA ASP A 179 -11.47 17.64 -20.10
C ASP A 179 -12.59 17.50 -19.06
N GLY A 180 -13.47 18.49 -18.99
CA GLY A 180 -14.63 18.41 -18.12
C GLY A 180 -15.55 19.61 -18.21
N PRO A 181 -16.63 19.62 -17.42
CA PRO A 181 -17.66 20.65 -17.46
C PRO A 181 -17.14 22.04 -17.11
N ALA A 182 -16.04 22.13 -16.35
CA ALA A 182 -15.48 23.40 -15.91
C ALA A 182 -14.64 24.10 -16.99
N PHE A 183 -13.71 23.38 -17.62
CA PHE A 183 -12.84 23.90 -18.67
C PHE A 183 -12.15 22.77 -19.45
N HIS A 184 -11.61 23.12 -20.63
CA HIS A 184 -10.78 22.24 -21.45
C HIS A 184 -9.39 22.83 -21.63
N ALA A 185 -8.34 22.05 -21.35
CA ALA A 185 -6.96 22.47 -21.50
C ALA A 185 -6.02 21.32 -21.88
N SER A 186 -4.86 21.67 -22.42
CA SER A 186 -3.77 20.74 -22.68
C SER A 186 -2.60 21.03 -21.77
N VAL A 187 -1.90 19.99 -21.33
CA VAL A 187 -0.68 20.11 -20.54
C VAL A 187 0.44 20.64 -21.43
N ILE A 188 1.16 21.65 -20.93
CA ILE A 188 2.40 22.12 -21.55
C ILE A 188 3.55 21.29 -20.97
N PRO A 189 4.37 20.63 -21.81
CA PRO A 189 5.51 19.87 -21.34
C PRO A 189 6.49 20.72 -20.53
N GLY A 190 7.07 20.11 -19.49
CA GLY A 190 7.97 20.77 -18.55
C GLY A 190 7.34 20.98 -17.18
N GLY A 191 7.97 21.86 -16.40
CA GLY A 191 7.66 22.01 -14.98
C GLY A 191 8.39 20.99 -14.11
N GLU A 192 7.93 20.84 -12.88
CA GLU A 192 8.51 19.93 -11.89
C GLU A 192 7.46 18.90 -11.51
N HIS A 193 7.85 17.63 -11.42
CA HIS A 193 7.00 16.58 -10.90
C HIS A 193 7.90 15.57 -10.19
N GLN A 194 8.02 15.77 -8.89
CA GLN A 194 8.96 15.06 -8.03
C GLN A 194 8.20 14.29 -6.97
N THR A 195 8.65 13.07 -6.70
CA THR A 195 8.17 12.26 -5.59
C THR A 195 9.34 11.82 -4.72
N ILE A 196 9.21 12.05 -3.42
CA ILE A 196 10.12 11.52 -2.39
C ILE A 196 9.44 10.33 -1.73
N VAL A 197 9.87 9.11 -2.06
CA VAL A 197 9.33 7.88 -1.50
C VAL A 197 9.96 7.62 -0.14
N ARG A 198 9.11 7.56 0.89
CA ARG A 198 9.51 7.24 2.26
C ARG A 198 9.73 5.74 2.42
N PRO A 199 10.44 5.30 3.48
CA PRO A 199 10.65 3.88 3.74
C PRO A 199 9.36 3.05 3.85
N ASP A 200 8.24 3.66 4.27
CA ASP A 200 6.92 3.01 4.37
C ASP A 200 6.19 2.85 3.03
N GLY A 201 6.78 3.31 1.92
CA GLY A 201 6.19 3.22 0.58
C GLY A 201 5.26 4.35 0.20
N ILE A 202 5.09 5.34 1.07
CA ILE A 202 4.35 6.55 0.73
C ILE A 202 5.29 7.58 0.12
N GLY A 203 5.03 7.92 -1.13
CA GLY A 203 5.61 9.04 -1.84
C GLY A 203 4.99 10.36 -1.44
N VAL A 204 5.83 11.36 -1.14
CA VAL A 204 5.44 12.76 -1.01
C VAL A 204 5.62 13.43 -2.36
N LEU A 205 4.50 13.78 -2.99
CA LEU A 205 4.45 14.37 -4.33
C LEU A 205 4.44 15.89 -4.24
N SER A 206 5.29 16.53 -5.04
CA SER A 206 5.25 17.95 -5.37
C SER A 206 5.30 18.12 -6.88
N ALA A 207 4.31 18.81 -7.45
CA ALA A 207 4.33 19.12 -8.88
C ALA A 207 3.92 20.56 -9.20
N SER A 208 4.55 21.10 -10.24
CA SER A 208 4.35 22.42 -10.81
C SER A 208 4.19 22.26 -12.31
N VAL A 209 2.96 22.42 -12.81
CA VAL A 209 2.64 22.19 -14.23
C VAL A 209 1.94 23.43 -14.79
N SER A 210 2.13 23.70 -16.07
CA SER A 210 1.35 24.72 -16.79
C SER A 210 0.42 24.04 -17.79
N THR A 211 -0.80 24.53 -17.92
CA THR A 211 -1.76 24.08 -18.92
C THR A 211 -2.20 25.25 -19.79
N ARG A 212 -2.66 24.95 -21.01
CA ARG A 212 -3.19 25.92 -21.96
C ARG A 212 -4.59 25.51 -22.38
N THR A 213 -5.56 26.39 -22.20
CA THR A 213 -6.94 26.20 -22.67
C THR A 213 -7.02 26.28 -24.20
N ARG A 214 -8.17 25.90 -24.77
CA ARG A 214 -8.37 25.95 -26.24
C ARG A 214 -8.30 27.37 -26.82
N ASP A 215 -8.71 28.37 -26.06
CA ASP A 215 -8.65 29.80 -26.37
C ASP A 215 -7.29 30.44 -26.01
N GLY A 216 -6.31 29.64 -25.57
CA GLY A 216 -4.93 30.07 -25.40
C GLY A 216 -4.58 30.62 -24.02
N VAL A 217 -5.51 30.60 -23.06
CA VAL A 217 -5.26 31.01 -21.67
C VAL A 217 -4.32 30.04 -20.98
N LEU A 218 -3.35 30.59 -20.23
CA LEU A 218 -2.47 29.81 -19.38
C LEU A 218 -3.03 29.67 -17.97
N ILE A 219 -2.96 28.45 -17.43
CA ILE A 219 -3.33 28.14 -16.06
C ILE A 219 -2.17 27.37 -15.43
N ALA A 220 -1.59 27.93 -14.37
CA ALA A 220 -0.55 27.27 -13.59
C ALA A 220 -1.19 26.40 -12.51
N LEU A 221 -0.78 25.14 -12.43
CA LEU A 221 -1.22 24.17 -11.44
C LEU A 221 -0.07 23.87 -10.47
N ARG A 222 -0.39 23.84 -9.18
CA ARG A 222 0.51 23.37 -8.12
C ARG A 222 -0.17 22.22 -7.39
N HIS A 223 0.46 21.07 -7.43
CA HIS A 223 0.01 19.86 -6.76
C HIS A 223 0.90 19.58 -5.56
N SER A 224 0.29 19.16 -4.46
CA SER A 224 1.01 18.50 -3.38
C SER A 224 0.13 17.40 -2.79
N GLY A 225 0.74 16.25 -2.48
CA GLY A 225 -0.04 15.10 -2.04
C GLY A 225 0.79 13.86 -1.83
N THR A 226 0.12 12.71 -1.96
CA THR A 226 0.73 11.41 -1.74
C THR A 226 0.55 10.48 -2.93
N VAL A 227 1.54 9.61 -3.11
CA VAL A 227 1.55 8.50 -4.06
C VAL A 227 1.83 7.23 -3.28
N ASP A 228 1.04 6.18 -3.47
CA ASP A 228 1.25 4.90 -2.77
C ASP A 228 2.04 3.94 -3.66
N TYR A 229 3.30 3.65 -3.27
CA TYR A 229 4.17 2.67 -3.92
C TYR A 229 4.04 1.27 -3.30
N GLY A 230 3.30 1.15 -2.19
CA GLY A 230 3.17 -0.05 -1.38
C GLY A 230 4.34 -0.27 -0.42
N GLU A 231 4.08 -0.94 0.69
CA GLU A 231 5.07 -1.21 1.76
C GLU A 231 6.32 -1.96 1.24
N ASP A 232 6.15 -2.75 0.19
CA ASP A 232 7.20 -3.58 -0.43
C ASP A 232 8.05 -2.84 -1.49
N TRP A 233 7.82 -1.55 -1.73
CA TRP A 233 8.41 -0.82 -2.86
C TRP A 233 9.95 -0.91 -2.93
N ALA A 234 10.63 -0.81 -1.78
CA ALA A 234 12.09 -0.81 -1.70
C ALA A 234 12.69 -2.14 -2.20
N ARG A 235 12.02 -3.26 -1.90
CA ARG A 235 12.41 -4.59 -2.40
C ARG A 235 12.22 -4.70 -3.91
N ARG A 236 11.13 -4.13 -4.43
CA ARG A 236 10.79 -4.22 -5.86
C ARG A 236 11.74 -3.40 -6.73
N LEU A 237 12.19 -2.25 -6.23
CA LEU A 237 13.15 -1.40 -6.91
C LEU A 237 14.44 -2.15 -7.25
N GLY A 238 14.99 -2.93 -6.31
CA GLY A 238 16.21 -3.74 -6.55
C GLY A 238 16.03 -4.82 -7.62
N SER A 239 14.80 -5.20 -7.93
CA SER A 239 14.43 -6.11 -9.03
C SER A 239 13.94 -5.41 -10.30
N GLY A 240 13.97 -4.07 -10.36
CA GLY A 240 13.48 -3.26 -11.48
C GLY A 240 11.96 -3.26 -11.66
N GLY A 241 11.19 -3.71 -10.66
CA GLY A 241 9.75 -3.89 -10.78
C GLY A 241 8.95 -2.69 -10.30
N TRP A 242 8.36 -1.91 -11.21
CA TRP A 242 7.35 -0.91 -10.85
C TRP A 242 6.00 -1.55 -10.50
N PRO A 243 5.26 -1.05 -9.49
CA PRO A 243 3.87 -1.41 -9.28
C PRO A 243 3.04 -1.20 -10.56
N SER A 244 2.02 -2.03 -10.77
CA SER A 244 1.14 -1.91 -11.94
C SER A 244 0.30 -0.64 -11.90
N ALA A 245 -0.05 -0.18 -10.70
CA ALA A 245 -0.73 1.08 -10.45
C ALA A 245 -0.17 1.70 -9.16
N LEU A 246 -0.07 3.03 -9.16
CA LEU A 246 0.35 3.86 -8.04
C LEU A 246 -0.81 4.82 -7.72
N PRO A 247 -1.64 4.52 -6.71
CA PRO A 247 -2.71 5.42 -6.29
C PRO A 247 -2.17 6.80 -5.89
N VAL A 248 -2.77 7.87 -6.41
CA VAL A 248 -2.38 9.25 -6.13
C VAL A 248 -3.55 10.00 -5.51
N ARG A 249 -3.28 10.82 -4.49
CA ARG A 249 -4.22 11.83 -3.98
C ARG A 249 -3.47 13.14 -3.79
N THR A 250 -3.99 14.23 -4.34
CA THR A 250 -3.37 15.55 -4.17
C THR A 250 -4.37 16.62 -3.79
N HIS A 251 -3.88 17.72 -3.24
CA HIS A 251 -4.57 18.99 -3.33
C HIS A 251 -3.91 19.83 -4.43
N ILE A 252 -4.73 20.64 -5.09
CA ILE A 252 -4.35 21.40 -6.28
C ILE A 252 -4.74 22.86 -6.07
N ARG A 253 -3.82 23.77 -6.36
CA ARG A 253 -4.11 25.20 -6.53
C ARG A 253 -3.92 25.59 -7.97
N LEU A 254 -4.85 26.39 -8.48
CA LEU A 254 -4.81 26.95 -9.83
C LEU A 254 -4.52 28.45 -9.75
N LEU A 255 -3.70 28.94 -10.68
CA LEU A 255 -3.37 30.35 -10.82
C LEU A 255 -3.46 30.77 -12.29
N THR A 256 -4.18 31.85 -12.55
CA THR A 256 -4.28 32.47 -13.89
C THR A 256 -4.55 33.97 -13.77
N SER A 257 -4.08 34.75 -14.75
CA SER A 257 -4.35 36.18 -14.89
C SER A 257 -5.58 36.48 -15.75
N ALA A 258 -6.12 35.49 -16.46
CA ALA A 258 -7.25 35.66 -17.38
C ALA A 258 -8.55 35.95 -16.61
N VAL A 259 -9.25 37.00 -17.02
CA VAL A 259 -10.44 37.54 -16.32
C VAL A 259 -11.57 36.51 -16.29
N GLU A 260 -11.79 35.84 -17.42
CA GLU A 260 -12.78 34.79 -17.64
C GLU A 260 -12.54 33.53 -16.78
N TYR A 261 -11.30 33.30 -16.32
CA TYR A 261 -10.91 32.17 -15.47
C TYR A 261 -10.54 32.57 -14.03
N GLN A 262 -10.74 33.83 -13.62
CA GLN A 262 -10.37 34.30 -12.27
C GLN A 262 -11.04 33.51 -11.14
N TRP A 263 -12.19 32.91 -11.39
CA TRP A 263 -12.89 32.07 -10.43
C TRP A 263 -12.05 30.84 -10.01
N LEU A 264 -11.17 30.33 -10.88
CA LEU A 264 -10.24 29.22 -10.58
C LEU A 264 -9.27 29.57 -9.43
N ASN A 265 -8.83 30.82 -9.37
CA ASN A 265 -7.89 31.30 -8.33
C ASN A 265 -8.49 31.22 -6.91
N ARG A 266 -9.81 31.07 -6.80
CA ARG A 266 -10.53 31.01 -5.51
C ARG A 266 -10.84 29.59 -5.05
N LEU A 267 -10.52 28.58 -5.88
CA LEU A 267 -10.82 27.19 -5.56
C LEU A 267 -9.72 26.57 -4.70
N HIS A 268 -10.14 25.67 -3.82
CA HIS A 268 -9.28 24.64 -3.27
C HIS A 268 -9.70 23.32 -3.90
N CYS A 269 -8.77 22.69 -4.61
CA CYS A 269 -9.08 21.47 -5.33
C CYS A 269 -8.42 20.26 -4.68
N LEU A 270 -9.07 19.12 -4.83
CA LEU A 270 -8.52 17.79 -4.55
C LEU A 270 -8.47 17.01 -5.85
N SER A 271 -7.50 16.09 -5.97
CA SER A 271 -7.54 15.08 -7.00
C SER A 271 -7.41 13.67 -6.45
N VAL A 272 -8.06 12.75 -7.16
CA VAL A 272 -7.99 11.32 -6.91
C VAL A 272 -7.67 10.64 -8.24
N GLY A 273 -6.63 9.83 -8.26
CA GLY A 273 -6.22 9.15 -9.49
C GLY A 273 -5.16 8.10 -9.25
N GLU A 274 -4.48 7.72 -10.33
CA GLU A 274 -3.41 6.73 -10.32
C GLU A 274 -2.42 6.94 -11.46
N VAL A 275 -1.16 6.63 -11.22
CA VAL A 275 -0.16 6.42 -12.26
C VAL A 275 -0.13 4.93 -12.61
N ARG A 276 -0.08 4.60 -13.90
CA ARG A 276 0.17 3.27 -14.44
C ARG A 276 1.55 3.29 -15.11
N PRO A 277 2.63 2.93 -14.39
CA PRO A 277 4.00 3.04 -14.91
C PRO A 277 4.21 2.30 -16.23
N HIS A 278 3.65 1.10 -16.39
CA HIS A 278 3.81 0.30 -17.61
C HIS A 278 3.04 0.82 -18.83
N ALA A 279 2.15 1.80 -18.63
CA ALA A 279 1.37 2.43 -19.68
C ALA A 279 1.77 3.91 -19.87
N ASP A 280 2.79 4.38 -19.15
CA ASP A 280 3.22 5.78 -19.12
C ASP A 280 2.08 6.76 -18.88
N LEU A 281 1.09 6.35 -18.07
CA LEU A 281 -0.18 7.04 -17.97
C LEU A 281 -0.42 7.53 -16.56
N TYR A 282 -0.70 8.81 -16.40
CA TYR A 282 -1.26 9.36 -15.18
C TYR A 282 -2.68 9.88 -15.44
N SER A 283 -3.66 9.30 -14.75
CA SER A 283 -5.07 9.69 -14.87
C SER A 283 -5.65 10.08 -13.52
N TYR A 284 -6.38 11.18 -13.45
CA TYR A 284 -7.04 11.61 -12.22
C TYR A 284 -8.28 12.48 -12.50
N ASP A 285 -9.19 12.51 -11.54
CA ASP A 285 -10.29 13.48 -11.51
C ASP A 285 -9.95 14.61 -10.53
N MET A 286 -10.26 15.85 -10.94
CA MET A 286 -10.09 17.05 -10.14
C MET A 286 -11.44 17.55 -9.63
N TYR A 287 -11.51 17.84 -8.34
CA TYR A 287 -12.72 18.32 -7.67
C TYR A 287 -12.46 19.62 -6.91
N ALA A 288 -13.40 20.56 -6.93
CA ALA A 288 -13.40 21.68 -5.99
C ALA A 288 -14.07 21.27 -4.67
N VAL A 289 -13.48 21.68 -3.54
CA VAL A 289 -14.09 21.57 -2.22
C VAL A 289 -15.00 22.77 -1.97
N ARG A 290 -16.26 22.52 -1.58
CA ARG A 290 -17.32 23.53 -1.46
C ARG A 290 -18.19 23.36 -0.23
#